data_AF-A0A086CH79-F1
#
_entry.id   AF-A0A086CH79-F1
#
_cell.length_a   1.000
_cell.length_b   1.000
_cell.length_c   1.000
_cell.angle_alpha   90.00
_cell.angle_beta   90.00
_cell.angle_gamma   90.00
#
_symmetry.space_group_name_H-M   'P 1'
#
loop_
_entity.id
_entity.type
_entity.pdbx_description
1 polymer ?
#
loop_
_entity_poly.entity_id
_entity_poly.type
_entity_poly.pdbx_seq_one_letter_code
_entity_poly.pdbx_strand_id
1 'polypeptide(L)'
;MTLPNFFLFSKKAILAITFFTWTNNGFASDLNLPRKQSLPHHNVNFVQLYTNKPSTVETKSCRLLVHKQLNNIILSHGKHWGVLVEKLEDGTILYSHNPDKYFIPASNNKIFTTAAALQLFNPKSKIGSKTLKSWINITNLKSNNYYADTLLRYVGGHQTAKNTLAELGIDSNSFRQVDGSGLSRRNVATPRSLVTILRATYYTAAKKHFYTSLPVAGLTGTLRHRMKSTPAQGFVYAKTGTLRNVRALSGYINHPYFGMVVFSVLVNNSNVSGSNLIKEIDKIIIQLSKVNNCSY
;
A
#
# COMPACT_ATOMS: atom_id res chain seq x y z
N MET A 1 -11.84 40.26 -42.45
CA MET A 1 -11.90 41.62 -41.87
C MET A 1 -12.60 41.50 -40.53
N THR A 2 -11.84 41.26 -39.45
CA THR A 2 -11.37 42.27 -38.47
C THR A 2 -12.50 42.82 -37.58
N LEU A 3 -12.63 42.22 -36.40
CA LEU A 3 -13.03 42.88 -35.13
C LEU A 3 -12.04 44.05 -34.83
N PRO A 4 -12.30 45.04 -33.94
CA PRO A 4 -13.03 44.89 -32.67
C PRO A 4 -13.82 46.14 -32.18
N ASN A 5 -14.50 46.04 -31.03
CA ASN A 5 -14.74 47.19 -30.17
C ASN A 5 -14.58 46.82 -28.69
N PHE A 6 -13.71 47.59 -28.04
CA PHE A 6 -13.45 47.66 -26.60
C PHE A 6 -14.63 48.31 -25.86
N PHE A 7 -14.90 47.91 -24.61
CA PHE A 7 -15.13 48.86 -23.50
C PHE A 7 -14.88 48.17 -22.15
N LEU A 8 -14.18 48.90 -21.28
CA LEU A 8 -13.77 48.61 -19.90
C LEU A 8 -14.81 49.15 -18.89
N PHE A 9 -14.57 48.84 -17.59
CA PHE A 9 -15.24 49.28 -16.34
C PHE A 9 -16.39 48.36 -15.85
N SER A 10 -16.60 48.06 -14.57
CA SER A 10 -15.99 48.44 -13.28
C SER A 10 -16.57 47.57 -12.15
N LYS A 11 -15.75 47.29 -11.13
CA LYS A 11 -15.99 47.03 -9.69
C LYS A 11 -17.30 46.37 -9.17
N LYS A 12 -17.06 45.29 -8.41
CA LYS A 12 -17.61 44.88 -7.08
C LYS A 12 -19.09 45.21 -6.77
N ALA A 13 -19.86 44.15 -6.51
CA ALA A 13 -20.96 44.18 -5.53
C ALA A 13 -20.99 42.87 -4.72
N ILE A 14 -20.94 43.03 -3.40
CA ILE A 14 -21.16 42.04 -2.36
C ILE A 14 -22.67 41.98 -2.13
N LEU A 15 -23.28 40.80 -2.10
CA LEU A 15 -24.58 40.63 -1.45
C LEU A 15 -24.58 39.35 -0.62
N ALA A 16 -24.79 39.54 0.68
CA ALA A 16 -25.04 38.50 1.66
C ALA A 16 -26.45 37.92 1.43
N ILE A 17 -26.60 36.60 1.56
CA ILE A 17 -27.90 35.97 1.74
C ILE A 17 -27.85 35.10 3.00
N THR A 18 -28.84 35.38 3.84
CA THR A 18 -29.07 34.95 5.21
C THR A 18 -29.37 33.47 5.38
N PHE A 19 -28.99 32.97 6.57
CA PHE A 19 -29.26 31.63 7.08
C PHE A 19 -30.76 31.34 7.24
N PHE A 20 -31.16 30.11 6.90
CA PHE A 20 -32.37 29.48 7.41
C PHE A 20 -31.98 28.13 8.02
N THR A 21 -32.19 27.98 9.32
CA THR A 21 -31.99 26.73 10.07
C THR A 21 -33.28 25.93 10.10
N TRP A 22 -33.20 24.65 9.72
CA TRP A 22 -34.20 23.67 10.11
C TRP A 22 -33.51 22.48 10.78
N THR A 23 -33.82 22.29 12.06
CA THR A 23 -33.34 21.20 12.90
C THR A 23 -34.24 19.98 12.71
N ASN A 24 -33.66 18.84 12.38
CA ASN A 24 -34.22 17.54 12.78
C ASN A 24 -33.13 16.72 13.45
N ASN A 25 -33.35 16.49 14.75
CA ASN A 25 -32.54 15.69 15.63
C ASN A 25 -32.77 14.20 15.34
N GLY A 26 -31.69 13.44 15.24
CA GLY A 26 -31.74 11.98 15.23
C GLY A 26 -30.41 11.34 14.85
N PHE A 27 -29.62 10.98 15.86
CA PHE A 27 -28.48 10.05 15.77
C PHE A 27 -27.24 10.51 14.98
N ALA A 28 -26.54 11.52 15.47
CA ALA A 28 -25.13 11.75 15.11
C ALA A 28 -24.38 12.53 16.22
N SER A 29 -24.37 12.01 17.44
CA SER A 29 -23.53 12.55 18.52
C SER A 29 -22.70 11.41 19.11
N ASP A 30 -21.43 11.35 18.70
CA ASP A 30 -20.27 10.82 19.45
C ASP A 30 -19.12 10.33 18.55
N LEU A 31 -18.87 11.04 17.46
CA LEU A 31 -17.53 11.07 16.88
C LEU A 31 -17.05 12.51 16.92
N ASN A 32 -16.24 12.83 17.94
CA ASN A 32 -15.38 14.01 17.94
C ASN A 32 -14.38 13.88 16.77
N LEU A 33 -14.84 14.21 15.57
CA LEU A 33 -13.99 14.35 14.39
C LEU A 33 -13.12 15.59 14.61
N PRO A 34 -11.78 15.47 14.59
CA PRO A 34 -10.93 16.63 14.73
C PRO A 34 -11.18 17.60 13.57
N ARG A 35 -11.32 18.88 13.92
CA ARG A 35 -11.35 20.02 12.99
C ARG A 35 -10.12 19.90 12.07
N LYS A 36 -10.30 19.97 10.73
CA LYS A 36 -9.21 19.95 9.73
C LYS A 36 -8.06 20.83 10.23
N GLN A 37 -6.99 20.21 10.72
CA GLN A 37 -5.74 20.94 10.92
C GLN A 37 -5.23 21.26 9.53
N SER A 38 -4.93 22.54 9.27
CA SER A 38 -4.13 22.93 8.13
C SER A 38 -2.89 22.05 8.11
N LEU A 39 -2.68 21.34 7.01
CA LEU A 39 -1.54 20.44 6.81
C LEU A 39 -0.28 21.19 7.27
N PRO A 40 0.48 20.67 8.25
CA PRO A 40 1.81 21.20 8.48
C PRO A 40 2.58 21.00 7.17
N HIS A 41 3.08 22.10 6.59
CA HIS A 41 4.09 22.06 5.54
C HIS A 41 5.36 21.44 6.14
N HIS A 42 5.34 20.13 6.37
CA HIS A 42 6.58 19.37 6.49
C HIS A 42 7.25 19.48 5.13
N ASN A 43 8.49 19.95 5.12
CA ASN A 43 9.39 19.84 3.98
C ASN A 43 9.42 18.38 3.54
N VAL A 44 8.51 18.02 2.64
CA VAL A 44 8.60 16.80 1.86
C VAL A 44 9.79 17.08 0.97
N ASN A 45 10.96 16.57 1.36
CA ASN A 45 11.99 16.32 0.39
C ASN A 45 11.31 15.42 -0.63
N PHE A 46 10.95 16.01 -1.78
CA PHE A 46 10.54 15.27 -2.96
C PHE A 46 11.75 14.42 -3.32
N VAL A 47 11.85 13.24 -2.71
CA VAL A 47 12.66 12.16 -3.25
C VAL A 47 12.05 11.99 -4.62
N GLN A 48 12.82 12.32 -5.66
CA GLN A 48 12.42 12.12 -7.03
C GLN A 48 12.11 10.63 -7.16
N LEU A 49 10.83 10.24 -7.03
CA LEU A 49 10.38 8.85 -6.95
C LEU A 49 10.56 8.10 -8.28
N TYR A 50 11.05 8.82 -9.29
CA TYR A 50 11.49 8.29 -10.56
C TYR A 50 12.96 8.67 -10.74
N THR A 51 13.83 7.79 -10.28
CA THR A 51 15.17 7.70 -10.88
C THR A 51 14.96 7.34 -12.36
N ASN A 52 15.76 7.95 -13.24
CA ASN A 52 15.83 7.55 -14.64
C ASN A 52 15.99 6.03 -14.73
N LYS A 53 15.37 5.42 -15.77
CA LYS A 53 15.49 4.00 -16.12
C LYS A 53 16.88 3.47 -15.74
N PRO A 54 16.99 2.45 -14.86
CA PRO A 54 18.29 1.95 -14.40
C PRO A 54 19.18 1.65 -15.61
N SER A 55 20.45 2.05 -15.50
CA SER A 55 21.51 1.74 -16.46
C SER A 55 21.45 0.25 -16.82
N THR A 56 21.38 -0.04 -18.11
CA THR A 56 21.07 -1.36 -18.68
C THR A 56 22.22 -2.38 -18.58
N VAL A 57 23.14 -2.23 -17.63
CA VAL A 57 24.45 -2.92 -17.68
C VAL A 57 24.69 -3.93 -16.55
N GLU A 58 23.91 -4.00 -15.48
CA GLU A 58 24.18 -4.99 -14.40
C GLU A 58 23.17 -6.16 -14.30
N THR A 59 23.71 -7.38 -14.49
CA THR A 59 23.23 -8.73 -14.12
C THR A 59 22.10 -9.40 -14.92
N LYS A 60 22.36 -9.65 -16.21
CA LYS A 60 21.50 -10.52 -17.06
C LYS A 60 21.31 -11.94 -16.47
N SER A 61 22.32 -12.52 -15.82
CA SER A 61 22.30 -13.90 -15.30
C SER A 61 21.43 -14.08 -14.04
N CYS A 62 21.56 -13.19 -13.05
CA CYS A 62 20.80 -13.30 -11.79
C CYS A 62 19.31 -13.13 -11.99
N ARG A 63 18.96 -12.11 -12.77
CA ARG A 63 17.59 -11.84 -13.16
C ARG A 63 16.99 -13.06 -13.87
N LEU A 64 17.72 -13.75 -14.75
CA LEU A 64 17.25 -14.96 -15.42
C LEU A 64 16.96 -16.12 -14.45
N LEU A 65 17.80 -16.33 -13.42
CA LEU A 65 17.58 -17.38 -12.42
C LEU A 65 16.34 -17.12 -11.56
N VAL A 66 16.19 -15.89 -11.04
CA VAL A 66 14.99 -15.48 -10.30
C VAL A 66 13.75 -15.62 -11.18
N HIS A 67 13.81 -15.15 -12.43
CA HIS A 67 12.70 -15.26 -13.36
C HIS A 67 12.33 -16.72 -13.63
N LYS A 68 13.30 -17.61 -13.87
CA LYS A 68 13.03 -19.03 -14.12
C LYS A 68 12.33 -19.69 -12.93
N GLN A 69 12.85 -19.50 -11.71
CA GLN A 69 12.28 -20.10 -10.52
C GLN A 69 10.87 -19.61 -10.22
N LEU A 70 10.63 -18.29 -10.31
CA LEU A 70 9.32 -17.71 -10.03
C LEU A 70 8.31 -17.99 -11.14
N ASN A 71 8.73 -17.99 -12.40
CA ASN A 71 7.85 -18.33 -13.52
C ASN A 71 7.33 -19.76 -13.43
N ASN A 72 8.14 -20.72 -12.96
CA ASN A 72 7.67 -22.10 -12.78
C ASN A 72 6.51 -22.19 -11.77
N ILE A 73 6.53 -21.37 -10.71
CA ILE A 73 5.47 -21.31 -9.71
C ILE A 73 4.23 -20.59 -10.27
N ILE A 74 4.43 -19.48 -10.97
CA ILE A 74 3.34 -18.62 -11.45
C ILE A 74 2.62 -19.23 -12.66
N LEU A 75 3.36 -19.73 -13.65
CA LEU A 75 2.81 -20.25 -14.91
C LEU A 75 2.08 -21.58 -14.72
N SER A 76 2.46 -22.39 -13.73
CA SER A 76 1.74 -23.62 -13.38
C SER A 76 0.31 -23.38 -12.84
N HIS A 77 -0.05 -22.12 -12.56
CA HIS A 77 -1.34 -21.74 -11.98
C HIS A 77 -2.09 -20.66 -12.81
N GLY A 78 -1.69 -20.44 -14.07
CA GLY A 78 -2.38 -19.59 -15.05
C GLY A 78 -2.19 -18.07 -14.86
N LYS A 79 -2.97 -17.25 -15.61
CA LYS A 79 -2.83 -15.77 -15.70
C LYS A 79 -3.41 -14.99 -14.50
N HIS A 80 -3.55 -15.65 -13.35
CA HIS A 80 -4.26 -15.14 -12.16
C HIS A 80 -3.35 -14.48 -11.13
N TRP A 81 -2.09 -14.23 -11.49
CA TRP A 81 -1.05 -13.69 -10.62
C TRP A 81 -0.65 -12.28 -11.05
N GLY A 82 -0.43 -11.44 -10.05
CA GLY A 82 0.23 -10.14 -10.17
C GLY A 82 1.39 -10.09 -9.20
N VAL A 83 2.60 -9.88 -9.70
CA VAL A 83 3.81 -9.86 -8.90
C VAL A 83 4.70 -8.70 -9.33
N LEU A 84 5.20 -7.96 -8.35
CA LEU A 84 6.26 -6.98 -8.55
C LEU A 84 7.24 -7.05 -7.38
N VAL A 85 8.53 -7.05 -7.69
CA VAL A 85 9.64 -7.09 -6.74
C VAL A 85 10.69 -6.08 -7.19
N GLU A 86 11.02 -5.13 -6.32
CA GLU A 86 11.96 -4.06 -6.59
C GLU A 86 12.95 -3.91 -5.44
N LYS A 87 14.19 -3.50 -5.75
CA LYS A 87 15.07 -2.93 -4.74
C LYS A 87 14.47 -1.63 -4.23
N LEU A 88 14.43 -1.46 -2.92
CA LEU A 88 13.84 -0.29 -2.30
C LEU A 88 14.64 0.97 -2.64
N GLU A 89 15.97 0.87 -2.70
CA GLU A 89 16.90 2.01 -2.79
C GLU A 89 16.76 2.75 -4.13
N ASP A 90 16.79 2.01 -5.23
CA ASP A 90 16.90 2.58 -6.59
C ASP A 90 15.70 2.22 -7.49
N GLY A 91 14.81 1.33 -7.05
CA GLY A 91 13.63 0.91 -7.80
C GLY A 91 13.95 -0.15 -8.86
N THR A 92 15.15 -0.74 -8.83
CA THR A 92 15.55 -1.78 -9.77
C THR A 92 14.59 -2.96 -9.66
N ILE A 93 13.91 -3.26 -10.77
CA ILE A 93 12.98 -4.40 -10.85
C ILE A 93 13.78 -5.70 -10.85
N LEU A 94 13.62 -6.48 -9.78
CA LEU A 94 14.18 -7.82 -9.65
C LEU A 94 13.28 -8.85 -10.36
N TYR A 95 11.96 -8.68 -10.26
CA TYR A 95 10.99 -9.54 -10.93
C TYR A 95 9.65 -8.82 -11.14
N SER A 96 8.99 -9.11 -12.26
CA SER A 96 7.65 -8.59 -12.53
C SER A 96 6.81 -9.56 -13.37
N HIS A 97 5.54 -9.72 -13.00
CA HIS A 97 4.53 -10.44 -13.76
C HIS A 97 3.17 -9.75 -13.59
N ASN A 98 2.59 -9.23 -14.67
CA ASN A 98 1.35 -8.41 -14.64
C ASN A 98 1.37 -7.28 -13.57
N PRO A 99 2.44 -6.46 -13.49
CA PRO A 99 2.60 -5.48 -12.40
C PRO A 99 1.54 -4.37 -12.42
N ASP A 100 0.91 -4.13 -13.57
CA ASP A 100 -0.06 -3.07 -13.81
C ASP A 100 -1.50 -3.58 -14.01
N LYS A 101 -1.74 -4.88 -13.81
CA LYS A 101 -3.07 -5.48 -13.88
C LYS A 101 -3.80 -5.34 -12.54
N TYR A 102 -5.10 -5.08 -12.56
CA TYR A 102 -5.91 -5.02 -11.34
C TYR A 102 -6.17 -6.39 -10.73
N PHE A 103 -6.02 -6.47 -9.42
CA PHE A 103 -6.42 -7.59 -8.57
C PHE A 103 -7.26 -7.11 -7.42
N ILE A 104 -7.95 -8.03 -6.75
CA ILE A 104 -8.64 -7.73 -5.49
C ILE A 104 -7.58 -7.89 -4.40
N PRO A 105 -7.18 -6.82 -3.68
CA PRO A 105 -6.03 -6.90 -2.76
C PRO A 105 -6.36 -7.58 -1.43
N ALA A 106 -7.64 -7.82 -1.13
CA ALA A 106 -8.10 -8.24 0.20
C ALA A 106 -7.50 -7.31 1.29
N SER A 107 -7.05 -7.86 2.42
CA SER A 107 -6.45 -7.07 3.51
C SER A 107 -5.13 -6.37 3.19
N ASN A 108 -4.53 -6.51 1.99
CA ASN A 108 -3.47 -5.57 1.57
C ASN A 108 -4.00 -4.15 1.38
N ASN A 109 -5.32 -3.97 1.21
CA ASN A 109 -5.95 -2.66 1.22
C ASN A 109 -5.66 -1.83 2.50
N LYS A 110 -5.37 -2.51 3.63
CA LYS A 110 -4.98 -1.86 4.88
C LYS A 110 -3.63 -1.13 4.79
N ILE A 111 -2.79 -1.47 3.81
CA ILE A 111 -1.55 -0.72 3.51
C ILE A 111 -1.89 0.70 3.12
N PHE A 112 -2.82 0.90 2.18
CA PHE A 112 -3.28 2.23 1.77
C PHE A 112 -3.89 3.01 2.95
N THR A 113 -4.77 2.35 3.71
CA THR A 113 -5.44 2.96 4.87
C THR A 113 -4.44 3.44 5.93
N THR A 114 -3.47 2.59 6.29
CA THR A 114 -2.51 2.91 7.36
C THR A 114 -1.42 3.86 6.89
N ALA A 115 -1.02 3.82 5.62
CA ALA A 115 -0.12 4.80 5.03
C ALA A 115 -0.76 6.20 4.99
N ALA A 116 -2.00 6.32 4.52
CA ALA A 116 -2.73 7.59 4.50
C ALA A 116 -2.91 8.17 5.91
N ALA A 117 -3.26 7.34 6.90
CA ALA A 117 -3.41 7.79 8.28
C ALA A 117 -2.09 8.32 8.87
N LEU A 118 -0.96 7.67 8.61
CA LEU A 118 0.36 8.13 9.07
C LEU A 118 0.86 9.37 8.33
N GLN A 119 0.42 9.57 7.08
CA GLN A 119 0.76 10.76 6.32
C GLN A 119 0.03 12.00 6.85
N LEU A 120 -1.21 11.83 7.30
CA LEU A 120 -2.05 12.96 7.76
C LEU A 120 -1.88 13.29 9.24
N PHE A 121 -1.55 12.32 10.08
CA PHE A 121 -1.66 12.47 11.52
C PHE A 121 -0.41 12.04 12.27
N ASN A 122 -0.14 12.73 13.38
CA ASN A 122 0.95 12.36 14.28
C ASN A 122 0.69 10.96 14.88
N PRO A 123 1.64 10.02 14.85
CA PRO A 123 1.50 8.68 15.43
C PRO A 123 1.16 8.64 16.93
N LYS A 124 1.43 9.73 17.67
CA LYS A 124 1.11 9.90 19.09
C LYS A 124 -0.29 10.50 19.33
N SER A 125 -0.95 11.04 18.31
CA SER A 125 -2.34 11.52 18.41
C SER A 125 -3.27 10.40 18.86
N LYS A 126 -4.34 10.74 19.57
CA LYS A 126 -5.29 9.78 20.12
C LYS A 126 -6.56 9.68 19.26
N ILE A 127 -7.03 8.45 19.06
CA ILE A 127 -8.37 8.13 18.57
C ILE A 127 -9.06 7.38 19.71
N GLY A 128 -9.94 8.08 20.42
CA GLY A 128 -10.43 7.64 21.73
C GLY A 128 -9.29 7.51 22.74
N SER A 129 -9.16 6.35 23.39
CA SER A 129 -8.13 6.11 24.41
C SER A 129 -6.78 5.65 23.86
N LYS A 130 -6.71 5.22 22.59
CA LYS A 130 -5.49 4.63 21.99
C LYS A 130 -4.79 5.61 21.06
N THR A 131 -3.47 5.54 21.00
CA THR A 131 -2.68 6.30 20.03
C THR A 131 -2.90 5.79 18.60
N LEU A 132 -2.71 6.64 17.60
CA LEU A 132 -2.75 6.25 16.18
C LEU A 132 -1.78 5.10 15.89
N LYS A 133 -0.57 5.13 16.46
CA LYS A 133 0.39 4.01 16.40
C LYS A 133 -0.24 2.69 16.87
N SER A 134 -0.97 2.72 17.99
CA SER A 134 -1.65 1.52 18.51
C SER A 134 -2.75 1.03 17.55
N TRP A 135 -3.54 1.94 16.98
CA TRP A 135 -4.55 1.61 15.97
C TRP A 135 -3.95 0.94 14.74
N ILE A 136 -2.84 1.49 14.22
CA ILE A 136 -2.13 0.93 13.05
C ILE A 136 -1.53 -0.43 13.38
N ASN A 137 -0.90 -0.59 14.55
CA ASN A 137 -0.35 -1.87 14.98
C ASN A 137 -1.44 -2.95 15.05
N ILE A 138 -2.60 -2.65 15.62
CA ILE A 138 -3.72 -3.60 15.68
C ILE A 138 -4.24 -3.90 14.26
N THR A 139 -4.35 -2.88 13.42
CA THR A 139 -4.80 -3.01 12.02
C THR A 139 -3.90 -3.95 11.23
N ASN A 140 -2.59 -3.78 11.31
CA ASN A 140 -1.64 -4.54 10.49
C ASN A 140 -1.25 -5.88 11.11
N LEU A 141 -0.89 -5.93 12.40
CA LEU A 141 -0.46 -7.17 13.07
C LEU A 141 -1.58 -8.20 13.18
N LYS A 142 -2.79 -7.76 13.59
CA LYS A 142 -3.96 -8.64 13.76
C LYS A 142 -4.84 -8.70 12.52
N SER A 143 -4.57 -7.88 11.50
CA SER A 143 -5.41 -7.74 10.31
C SER A 143 -6.87 -7.36 10.65
N ASN A 144 -7.08 -6.55 11.69
CA ASN A 144 -8.42 -6.27 12.21
C ASN A 144 -9.22 -5.33 11.27
N ASN A 145 -10.43 -5.76 10.87
CA ASN A 145 -11.27 -5.04 9.93
C ASN A 145 -11.92 -3.80 10.54
N TYR A 146 -12.46 -3.91 11.76
CA TYR A 146 -13.07 -2.79 12.46
C TYR A 146 -12.09 -1.62 12.61
N TYR A 147 -10.85 -1.91 12.98
CA TYR A 147 -9.81 -0.90 13.11
C TYR A 147 -9.48 -0.24 11.78
N ALA A 148 -9.38 -1.01 10.71
CA ALA A 148 -9.10 -0.48 9.37
C ALA A 148 -10.23 0.41 8.84
N ASP A 149 -11.49 -0.02 8.96
CA ASP A 149 -12.62 0.76 8.45
C ASP A 149 -12.83 2.04 9.27
N THR A 150 -12.59 1.97 10.57
CA THR A 150 -12.61 3.16 11.44
C THR A 150 -11.48 4.13 11.11
N LEU A 151 -10.26 3.63 10.87
CA LEU A 151 -9.15 4.47 10.42
C LEU A 151 -9.44 5.15 9.09
N LEU A 152 -10.07 4.46 8.13
CA LEU A 152 -10.43 5.08 6.86
C LEU A 152 -11.44 6.22 7.05
N ARG A 153 -12.45 6.05 7.93
CA ARG A 153 -13.37 7.13 8.27
C ARG A 153 -12.65 8.29 8.96
N TYR A 154 -11.74 8.00 9.88
CA TYR A 154 -10.94 9.00 10.59
C TYR A 154 -10.03 9.81 9.65
N VAL A 155 -9.50 9.18 8.60
CA VAL A 155 -8.77 9.83 7.50
C VAL A 155 -9.66 10.80 6.68
N GLY A 156 -10.97 10.71 6.80
CA GLY A 156 -11.92 11.49 5.99
C GLY A 156 -12.42 10.73 4.76
N GLY A 157 -12.40 9.39 4.81
CA GLY A 157 -12.94 8.51 3.77
C GLY A 157 -11.99 8.22 2.61
N HIS A 158 -12.47 7.42 1.66
CA HIS A 158 -11.65 6.92 0.54
C HIS A 158 -11.10 8.02 -0.36
N GLN A 159 -11.81 9.14 -0.54
CA GLN A 159 -11.36 10.21 -1.44
C GLN A 159 -10.19 10.97 -0.81
N THR A 160 -10.27 11.28 0.49
CA THR A 160 -9.17 11.93 1.22
C THR A 160 -7.96 11.01 1.25
N ALA A 161 -8.16 9.72 1.56
CA ALA A 161 -7.09 8.72 1.48
C ALA A 161 -6.45 8.68 0.09
N LYS A 162 -7.24 8.63 -0.98
CA LYS A 162 -6.76 8.60 -2.37
C LYS A 162 -5.91 9.84 -2.71
N ASN A 163 -6.37 11.03 -2.35
CA ASN A 163 -5.66 12.28 -2.62
C ASN A 163 -4.32 12.34 -1.85
N THR A 164 -4.34 12.02 -0.56
CA THR A 164 -3.13 11.95 0.28
C THR A 164 -2.11 10.96 -0.26
N LEU A 165 -2.56 9.81 -0.73
CA LEU A 165 -1.67 8.80 -1.30
C LEU A 165 -1.11 9.27 -2.65
N ALA A 166 -1.90 9.97 -3.47
CA ALA A 166 -1.43 10.54 -4.74
C ALA A 166 -0.30 11.57 -4.53
N GLU A 167 -0.34 12.36 -3.45
CA GLU A 167 0.77 13.25 -3.05
C GLU A 167 2.07 12.49 -2.74
N LEU A 168 1.97 11.20 -2.38
CA LEU A 168 3.11 10.30 -2.20
C LEU A 168 3.57 9.60 -3.49
N GLY A 169 3.03 9.98 -4.65
CA GLY A 169 3.48 9.51 -5.96
C GLY A 169 2.82 8.23 -6.48
N ILE A 170 1.77 7.72 -5.83
CA ILE A 170 0.96 6.64 -6.40
C ILE A 170 0.01 7.19 -7.48
N ASP A 171 -0.06 6.50 -8.62
CA ASP A 171 -1.09 6.81 -9.62
C ASP A 171 -2.47 6.54 -9.01
N SER A 172 -3.29 7.58 -8.95
CA SER A 172 -4.63 7.52 -8.38
C SER A 172 -5.57 6.56 -9.13
N ASN A 173 -5.26 6.23 -10.39
CA ASN A 173 -6.01 5.25 -11.16
C ASN A 173 -5.58 3.82 -10.85
N SER A 174 -4.33 3.59 -10.43
CA SER A 174 -3.76 2.26 -10.17
C SER A 174 -4.41 1.48 -9.01
N PHE A 175 -5.32 2.10 -8.25
CA PHE A 175 -6.11 1.44 -7.22
C PHE A 175 -7.47 2.11 -7.02
N ARG A 176 -8.41 1.35 -6.44
CA ARG A 176 -9.69 1.83 -5.94
C ARG A 176 -9.93 1.25 -4.55
N GLN A 177 -10.07 2.13 -3.58
CA GLN A 177 -10.40 1.80 -2.20
C GLN A 177 -11.87 2.17 -1.93
N VAL A 178 -12.68 1.19 -1.53
CA VAL A 178 -14.11 1.35 -1.21
C VAL A 178 -14.34 1.21 0.30
N ASP A 179 -13.58 0.34 0.97
CA ASP A 179 -13.52 0.23 2.43
C ASP A 179 -12.07 0.31 2.91
N GLY A 180 -11.82 0.33 4.23
CA GLY A 180 -10.45 0.38 4.77
C GLY A 180 -9.86 -1.01 4.96
N SER A 181 -10.71 -2.00 5.20
CA SER A 181 -10.36 -3.36 5.58
C SER A 181 -10.00 -4.26 4.40
N GLY A 182 -10.52 -4.00 3.21
CA GLY A 182 -10.35 -4.84 2.03
C GLY A 182 -11.37 -5.98 1.92
N LEU A 183 -12.54 -5.89 2.56
CA LEU A 183 -13.60 -6.90 2.47
C LEU A 183 -14.40 -6.79 1.17
N SER A 184 -14.60 -5.57 0.68
CA SER A 184 -15.30 -5.29 -0.55
C SER A 184 -14.54 -5.83 -1.76
N ARG A 185 -15.24 -6.59 -2.61
CA ARG A 185 -14.72 -7.04 -3.91
C ARG A 185 -14.60 -5.91 -4.94
N ARG A 186 -15.14 -4.72 -4.64
CA ARG A 186 -14.98 -3.52 -5.48
C ARG A 186 -13.61 -2.86 -5.26
N ASN A 187 -12.90 -3.21 -4.18
CA ASN A 187 -11.51 -2.84 -4.00
C ASN A 187 -10.65 -3.48 -5.10
N VAL A 188 -9.85 -2.67 -5.77
CA VAL A 188 -8.85 -3.16 -6.73
C VAL A 188 -7.53 -2.44 -6.55
N ALA A 189 -6.43 -3.11 -6.84
CA ALA A 189 -5.09 -2.54 -6.81
C ALA A 189 -4.19 -3.28 -7.81
N THR A 190 -3.22 -2.58 -8.39
CA THR A 190 -2.13 -3.22 -9.14
C THR A 190 -0.98 -3.59 -8.18
N PRO A 191 -0.18 -4.63 -8.47
CA PRO A 191 1.05 -4.88 -7.72
C PRO A 191 1.95 -3.64 -7.62
N ARG A 192 2.04 -2.85 -8.71
CA ARG A 192 2.78 -1.58 -8.73
C ARG A 192 2.25 -0.60 -7.70
N SER A 193 0.94 -0.40 -7.61
CA SER A 193 0.34 0.52 -6.64
C SER A 193 0.74 0.21 -5.19
N LEU A 194 0.79 -1.08 -4.82
CA LEU A 194 1.20 -1.54 -3.49
C LEU A 194 2.71 -1.37 -3.25
N VAL A 195 3.54 -1.71 -4.24
CA VAL A 195 5.01 -1.50 -4.15
C VAL A 195 5.34 -0.01 -4.04
N THR A 196 4.71 0.83 -4.86
CA THR A 196 4.90 2.29 -4.84
C THR A 196 4.56 2.87 -3.47
N ILE A 197 3.41 2.53 -2.87
CA ILE A 197 3.07 3.10 -1.56
C ILE A 197 3.95 2.56 -0.43
N LEU A 198 4.35 1.29 -0.48
CA LEU A 198 5.30 0.73 0.49
C LEU A 198 6.64 1.48 0.39
N ARG A 199 7.22 1.60 -0.80
CA ARG A 199 8.45 2.35 -1.04
C ARG A 199 8.33 3.80 -0.58
N ALA A 200 7.28 4.52 -1.01
CA ALA A 200 7.07 5.91 -0.63
C ALA A 200 6.99 6.08 0.89
N THR A 201 6.16 5.26 1.56
CA THR A 201 6.00 5.31 3.03
C THR A 201 7.32 5.08 3.76
N TYR A 202 8.19 4.20 3.23
CA TYR A 202 9.50 3.94 3.81
C TYR A 202 10.42 5.16 3.82
N TYR A 203 10.26 6.12 2.90
CA TYR A 203 11.06 7.34 2.84
C TYR A 203 10.45 8.53 3.57
N THR A 204 9.26 8.37 4.17
CA THR A 204 8.63 9.41 5.00
C THR A 204 8.98 9.27 6.49
N ALA A 205 8.63 10.27 7.29
CA ALA A 205 8.68 10.18 8.74
C ALA A 205 7.82 9.03 9.32
N ALA A 206 6.86 8.50 8.54
CA ALA A 206 6.04 7.36 8.92
C ALA A 206 6.79 6.02 8.96
N LYS A 207 7.97 5.92 8.30
CA LYS A 207 8.75 4.68 8.11
C LYS A 207 8.74 3.78 9.34
N LYS A 208 9.22 4.29 10.47
CA LYS A 208 9.39 3.51 11.72
C LYS A 208 8.05 2.92 12.18
N HIS A 209 6.99 3.71 12.17
CA HIS A 209 5.68 3.29 12.67
C HIS A 209 4.96 2.35 11.70
N PHE A 210 5.07 2.59 10.40
CA PHE A 210 4.49 1.72 9.39
C PHE A 210 5.22 0.38 9.32
N TYR A 211 6.55 0.40 9.11
CA TYR A 211 7.37 -0.80 8.94
C TYR A 211 7.26 -1.76 10.12
N THR A 212 7.36 -1.24 11.36
CA THR A 212 7.29 -2.06 12.58
C THR A 212 5.87 -2.52 12.94
N SER A 213 4.85 -2.02 12.24
CA SER A 213 3.46 -2.50 12.43
C SER A 213 3.15 -3.76 11.61
N LEU A 214 4.00 -4.13 10.66
CA LEU A 214 3.79 -5.29 9.80
C LEU A 214 4.13 -6.60 10.53
N PRO A 215 3.35 -7.67 10.32
CA PRO A 215 3.71 -9.03 10.75
C PRO A 215 5.08 -9.45 10.22
N VAL A 216 5.81 -10.23 11.02
CA VAL A 216 7.13 -10.77 10.68
C VAL A 216 7.05 -12.28 10.49
N ALA A 217 7.60 -12.77 9.37
CA ALA A 217 7.64 -14.19 9.03
C ALA A 217 8.24 -15.04 10.16
N GLY A 218 7.50 -16.08 10.55
CA GLY A 218 7.87 -17.03 11.60
C GLY A 218 7.85 -16.47 13.03
N LEU A 219 7.52 -15.19 13.22
CA LEU A 219 7.63 -14.53 14.54
C LEU A 219 6.32 -13.88 15.02
N THR A 220 5.64 -13.07 14.21
CA THR A 220 4.53 -12.22 14.73
C THR A 220 3.29 -12.17 13.85
N GLY A 221 2.17 -11.79 14.46
CA GLY A 221 0.90 -11.50 13.78
C GLY A 221 0.40 -12.66 12.91
N THR A 222 -0.11 -12.31 11.72
CA THR A 222 -0.61 -13.29 10.75
C THR A 222 0.48 -14.12 10.07
N LEU A 223 1.76 -13.81 10.28
CA LEU A 223 2.89 -14.54 9.68
C LEU A 223 3.64 -15.43 10.69
N ARG A 224 3.24 -15.45 11.96
CA ARG A 224 3.94 -16.17 13.05
C ARG A 224 4.20 -17.67 12.80
N HIS A 225 3.38 -18.31 11.98
CA HIS A 225 3.51 -19.73 11.63
C HIS A 225 3.94 -19.98 10.18
N ARG A 226 4.22 -18.93 9.41
CA ARG A 226 4.60 -19.04 7.98
C ARG A 226 6.11 -18.89 7.82
N MET A 227 6.66 -19.65 6.86
CA MET A 227 8.07 -19.59 6.46
C MET A 227 9.07 -19.83 7.61
N LYS A 228 8.69 -20.62 8.61
CA LYS A 228 9.59 -21.02 9.70
C LYS A 228 10.73 -21.92 9.19
N SER A 229 11.90 -21.82 9.80
CA SER A 229 13.10 -22.57 9.43
C SER A 229 13.50 -22.36 7.97
N THR A 230 13.31 -21.14 7.46
CA THR A 230 13.73 -20.72 6.12
C THR A 230 14.46 -19.37 6.19
N PRO A 231 15.22 -18.98 5.15
CA PRO A 231 15.87 -17.66 5.10
C PRO A 231 14.91 -16.46 5.21
N ALA A 232 13.61 -16.66 4.99
CA ALA A 232 12.60 -15.60 5.15
C ALA A 232 12.24 -15.31 6.62
N GLN A 233 12.46 -16.27 7.54
CA GLN A 233 12.09 -16.12 8.95
C GLN A 233 12.84 -14.95 9.59
N GLY A 234 12.11 -14.00 10.19
CA GLY A 234 12.68 -12.80 10.80
C GLY A 234 13.10 -11.70 9.81
N PHE A 235 13.17 -12.00 8.51
CA PHE A 235 13.61 -11.06 7.48
C PHE A 235 12.47 -10.51 6.61
N VAL A 236 11.30 -11.15 6.62
CA VAL A 236 10.13 -10.70 5.85
C VAL A 236 9.09 -10.02 6.74
N TYR A 237 8.78 -8.76 6.40
CA TYR A 237 7.81 -7.90 7.07
C TYR A 237 6.67 -7.61 6.11
N ALA A 238 5.51 -8.25 6.27
CA ALA A 238 4.49 -8.19 5.23
C ALA A 238 3.05 -8.27 5.74
N LYS A 239 2.16 -7.59 5.02
CA LYS A 239 0.73 -7.67 5.25
C LYS A 239 0.15 -8.83 4.45
N THR A 240 -0.60 -9.71 5.12
CA THR A 240 -1.38 -10.78 4.50
C THR A 240 -2.73 -10.28 3.99
N GLY A 241 -3.28 -10.94 2.96
CA GLY A 241 -4.63 -10.74 2.46
C GLY A 241 -5.33 -12.06 2.13
N THR A 242 -6.58 -12.17 2.55
CA THR A 242 -7.41 -13.38 2.40
C THR A 242 -8.85 -12.99 2.10
N LEU A 243 -9.39 -13.46 0.98
CA LEU A 243 -10.83 -13.60 0.73
C LEU A 243 -11.08 -14.95 0.03
N ARG A 244 -12.34 -15.33 -0.21
CA ARG A 244 -12.63 -16.48 -1.07
C ARG A 244 -12.01 -16.27 -2.46
N ASN A 245 -11.18 -17.22 -2.89
CA ASN A 245 -10.44 -17.24 -4.17
C ASN A 245 -9.39 -16.14 -4.33
N VAL A 246 -9.01 -15.46 -3.24
CA VAL A 246 -8.03 -14.37 -3.26
C VAL A 246 -6.99 -14.57 -2.18
N ARG A 247 -5.71 -14.49 -2.55
CA ARG A 247 -4.59 -14.42 -1.60
C ARG A 247 -3.67 -13.27 -1.99
N ALA A 248 -3.13 -12.59 -0.99
CA ALA A 248 -2.20 -11.50 -1.18
C ALA A 248 -1.13 -11.47 -0.09
N LEU A 249 0.06 -11.04 -0.45
CA LEU A 249 1.16 -10.75 0.45
C LEU A 249 2.01 -9.62 -0.14
N SER A 250 2.13 -8.51 0.57
CA SER A 250 2.96 -7.37 0.16
C SER A 250 3.70 -6.81 1.36
N GLY A 251 4.93 -6.36 1.14
CA GLY A 251 5.78 -5.86 2.21
C GLY A 251 7.23 -5.75 1.82
N TYR A 252 8.11 -6.05 2.77
CA TYR A 252 9.55 -5.90 2.65
C TYR A 252 10.27 -7.20 2.95
N ILE A 253 11.43 -7.39 2.32
CA ILE A 253 12.41 -8.42 2.64
C ILE A 253 13.72 -7.70 2.96
N ASN A 254 14.22 -7.87 4.19
CA ASN A 254 15.57 -7.44 4.52
C ASN A 254 16.55 -8.48 3.94
N HIS A 255 17.09 -8.19 2.77
CA HIS A 255 17.85 -9.15 1.98
C HIS A 255 19.35 -8.94 2.14
N PRO A 256 20.15 -9.99 2.41
CA PRO A 256 21.58 -9.84 2.70
C PRO A 256 22.39 -9.25 1.53
N TYR A 257 21.99 -9.53 0.29
CA TYR A 257 22.70 -9.07 -0.92
C TYR A 257 22.09 -7.85 -1.61
N PHE A 258 20.77 -7.81 -1.76
CA PHE A 258 20.08 -6.73 -2.50
C PHE A 258 19.70 -5.53 -1.64
N GLY A 259 20.00 -5.54 -0.34
CA GLY A 259 19.52 -4.52 0.59
C GLY A 259 18.04 -4.72 0.92
N MET A 260 17.31 -3.63 1.13
CA MET A 260 15.88 -3.74 1.39
C MET A 260 15.14 -3.99 0.07
N VAL A 261 14.39 -5.09 -0.02
CA VAL A 261 13.55 -5.39 -1.17
C VAL A 261 12.10 -5.10 -0.81
N VAL A 262 11.35 -4.45 -1.71
CA VAL A 262 9.91 -4.22 -1.60
C VAL A 262 9.17 -5.07 -2.62
N PHE A 263 8.04 -5.65 -2.22
CA PHE A 263 7.31 -6.58 -3.08
C PHE A 263 5.79 -6.53 -2.89
N SER A 264 5.10 -7.00 -3.92
CA SER A 264 3.68 -7.36 -3.88
C SER A 264 3.42 -8.64 -4.67
N VAL A 265 2.68 -9.57 -4.07
CA VAL A 265 2.18 -10.80 -4.70
C VAL A 265 0.66 -10.86 -4.49
N LEU A 266 -0.10 -10.80 -5.57
CA LEU A 266 -1.56 -10.81 -5.61
C LEU A 266 -2.06 -11.98 -6.46
N VAL A 267 -3.04 -12.71 -5.96
CA VAL A 267 -3.62 -13.87 -6.66
C VAL A 267 -5.13 -13.87 -6.54
N ASN A 268 -5.81 -13.85 -7.68
CA ASN A 268 -7.27 -14.00 -7.80
C ASN A 268 -7.57 -15.28 -8.58
N ASN A 269 -7.55 -16.44 -7.93
CA ASN A 269 -7.71 -17.74 -8.57
C ASN A 269 -8.77 -18.59 -7.84
N SER A 270 -9.83 -18.97 -8.56
CA SER A 270 -10.92 -19.81 -8.05
C SER A 270 -10.67 -21.30 -8.14
N ASN A 271 -9.69 -21.73 -8.94
CA ASN A 271 -9.46 -23.12 -9.31
C ASN A 271 -8.42 -23.79 -8.39
N VAL A 272 -7.81 -23.03 -7.49
CA VAL A 272 -6.78 -23.50 -6.56
C VAL A 272 -7.23 -23.23 -5.14
N SER A 273 -7.06 -24.22 -4.26
CA SER A 273 -7.42 -24.07 -2.85
C SER A 273 -6.63 -22.91 -2.22
N GLY A 274 -7.27 -22.18 -1.31
CA GLY A 274 -6.65 -21.04 -0.67
C GLY A 274 -5.42 -21.39 0.18
N SER A 275 -5.31 -22.63 0.67
CA SER A 275 -4.13 -23.14 1.37
C SER A 275 -2.97 -23.42 0.41
N ASN A 276 -3.23 -23.98 -0.77
CA ASN A 276 -2.20 -24.15 -1.80
C ASN A 276 -1.70 -22.80 -2.31
N LEU A 277 -2.60 -21.84 -2.55
CA LEU A 277 -2.18 -20.47 -2.91
C LEU A 277 -1.27 -19.84 -1.84
N ILE A 278 -1.53 -20.06 -0.55
CA ILE A 278 -0.63 -19.59 0.53
C ILE A 278 0.75 -20.26 0.42
N LYS A 279 0.79 -21.59 0.20
CA LYS A 279 2.05 -22.32 0.03
C LYS A 279 2.85 -21.83 -1.17
N GLU A 280 2.21 -21.58 -2.30
CA GLU A 280 2.87 -21.07 -3.51
C GLU A 280 3.39 -19.63 -3.32
N ILE A 281 2.62 -18.76 -2.66
CA ILE A 281 3.10 -17.43 -2.26
C ILE A 281 4.32 -17.56 -1.32
N ASP A 282 4.27 -18.43 -0.32
CA ASP A 282 5.40 -18.65 0.60
C ASP A 282 6.64 -19.15 -0.15
N LYS A 283 6.48 -20.06 -1.13
CA LYS A 283 7.59 -20.51 -1.98
C LYS A 283 8.21 -19.35 -2.75
N ILE A 284 7.42 -18.46 -3.35
CA ILE A 284 7.92 -17.27 -4.06
C ILE A 284 8.80 -16.43 -3.12
N ILE A 285 8.30 -16.13 -1.92
CA ILE A 285 9.04 -15.31 -0.95
C ILE A 285 10.30 -16.02 -0.46
N ILE A 286 10.23 -17.32 -0.16
CA ILE A 286 11.40 -18.11 0.26
C ILE A 286 12.48 -18.12 -0.83
N GLN A 287 12.09 -18.25 -2.11
CA GLN A 287 13.05 -18.18 -3.21
C GLN A 287 13.66 -16.79 -3.30
N LEU A 288 12.86 -15.73 -3.24
CA LEU A 288 13.36 -14.35 -3.22
C LEU A 288 14.33 -14.10 -2.05
N SER A 289 14.14 -14.72 -0.89
CA SER A 289 15.05 -14.62 0.25
C SER A 289 16.33 -15.47 0.14
N LYS A 290 16.39 -16.41 -0.81
CA LYS A 290 17.54 -17.31 -1.02
C LYS A 290 18.52 -16.82 -2.07
N VAL A 291 18.04 -16.02 -3.02
CA VAL A 291 18.83 -15.60 -4.18
C VAL A 291 20.05 -14.83 -3.68
N ASN A 292 21.24 -15.29 -4.02
CA ASN A 292 22.47 -14.60 -3.67
C ASN A 292 22.82 -13.52 -4.69
N ASN A 293 23.78 -12.65 -4.37
CA ASN A 293 24.40 -11.82 -5.39
C ASN A 293 25.02 -12.80 -6.39
N CYS A 294 24.53 -12.82 -7.62
CA CYS A 294 25.08 -13.71 -8.63
C CYS A 294 26.46 -13.19 -9.00
N SER A 295 27.48 -13.67 -8.28
CA SER A 295 28.87 -13.54 -8.65
C SER A 295 29.08 -14.31 -9.95
N TYR A 296 29.82 -13.69 -10.87
CA TYR A 296 30.32 -14.31 -12.10
C TYR A 296 31.24 -15.49 -11.79
#